data_AF-A0A3D4B2U1-F1
#
_entry.id   AF-A0A3D4B2U1-F1
#
_cell.length_a   1.000
_cell.length_b   1.000
_cell.length_c   1.000
_cell.angle_alpha   90.00
_cell.angle_beta   90.00
_cell.angle_gamma   90.00
#
_symmetry.space_group_name_H-M   'P 1'
#
loop_
_entity.id
_entity.type
_entity.pdbx_description
1 polymer ?
#
loop_
_entity_poly.entity_id
_entity_poly.type
_entity_poly.pdbx_seq_one_letter_code
_entity_poly.pdbx_strand_id
1 'polypeptide(L)'
;MNRRTFLTSTGAAALALPALSHLSEAAPQSLSPPDISKSFEPWLDIKLDAFTWNVEQLSARAGNRPVMAVLKDNAYGHGLVGVASHLDTVPQVNSFAVVKIQEAIDIKNSSARKPVVLLGPTTDEELEYVVAHDII
;
A
#
# COMPACT_ATOMS: atom_id res chain seq x y z
N MET A 1 -4.80 19.10 -17.54
CA MET A 1 -6.27 18.92 -17.48
C MET A 1 -6.68 18.96 -15.99
N ASN A 2 -7.59 19.85 -15.59
CA ASN A 2 -7.94 20.07 -14.17
C ASN A 2 -9.29 19.38 -13.84
N ARG A 3 -9.44 18.89 -12.60
CA ARG A 3 -10.66 18.29 -12.02
C ARG A 3 -11.94 19.07 -12.34
N ARG A 4 -11.86 20.41 -12.45
CA ARG A 4 -12.99 21.26 -12.82
C ARG A 4 -13.46 21.05 -14.27
N THR A 5 -12.54 20.89 -15.22
CA THR A 5 -12.86 20.68 -16.63
C THR A 5 -13.50 19.30 -16.87
N PHE A 6 -13.15 18.31 -16.04
CA PHE A 6 -13.70 16.96 -16.12
C PHE A 6 -15.20 16.93 -15.77
N LEU A 7 -15.59 17.57 -14.66
CA LEU A 7 -17.00 17.58 -14.21
C LEU A 7 -17.93 18.38 -15.12
N THR A 8 -17.42 19.40 -15.83
CA THR A 8 -18.25 20.18 -16.77
C THR A 8 -18.55 19.42 -18.05
N SER A 9 -17.70 18.47 -18.45
CA SER A 9 -17.90 17.69 -19.67
C SER A 9 -19.02 16.63 -19.54
N THR A 10 -19.35 16.20 -18.32
CA THR A 10 -20.33 15.13 -18.07
C THR A 10 -21.75 15.66 -17.78
N GLY A 11 -21.92 16.97 -17.57
CA GLY A 11 -23.20 17.57 -17.16
C GLY A 11 -24.15 18.00 -18.29
N ALA A 12 -23.71 17.96 -19.55
CA ALA A 12 -24.49 18.48 -20.69
C ALA A 12 -25.36 17.43 -21.41
N ALA A 13 -25.56 16.24 -20.84
CA ALA A 13 -26.30 15.14 -21.47
C ALA A 13 -27.79 15.02 -21.05
N ALA A 14 -28.35 16.01 -20.33
CA ALA A 14 -29.66 15.87 -19.69
C ALA A 14 -30.87 16.46 -20.47
N LEU A 15 -30.71 17.00 -21.70
CA LEU A 15 -31.80 17.72 -22.39
C LEU A 15 -32.11 17.31 -23.85
N ALA A 16 -31.64 16.16 -24.34
CA ALA A 16 -31.90 15.72 -25.72
C ALA A 16 -32.90 14.54 -25.84
N LEU A 17 -33.97 14.55 -25.04
CA LEU A 17 -34.89 13.41 -24.91
C LEU A 17 -35.82 13.06 -26.11
N PRO A 18 -36.09 13.90 -27.14
CA PRO A 18 -36.92 13.45 -28.26
C PRO A 18 -36.14 12.85 -29.45
N ALA A 19 -34.80 12.97 -29.50
CA ALA A 19 -33.99 12.50 -30.63
C ALA A 19 -33.35 11.10 -30.41
N LEU A 20 -33.56 10.51 -29.23
CA LEU A 20 -32.91 9.26 -28.83
C LEU A 20 -33.67 7.99 -29.25
N SER A 21 -34.88 8.12 -29.81
CA SER A 21 -35.67 6.97 -30.30
C SER A 21 -35.06 6.28 -31.53
N HIS A 22 -34.05 6.89 -32.17
CA HIS A 22 -33.30 6.33 -33.29
C HIS A 22 -31.87 5.94 -32.95
N LEU A 23 -31.43 6.06 -31.69
CA LEU A 23 -30.23 5.36 -31.26
C LEU A 23 -30.60 3.90 -31.06
N SER A 24 -30.71 3.19 -32.18
CA SER A 24 -30.60 1.75 -32.25
C SER A 24 -29.44 1.36 -31.34
N GLU A 25 -29.74 0.58 -30.31
CA GLU A 25 -28.78 -0.04 -29.40
C GLU A 25 -27.70 -0.71 -30.25
N ALA A 26 -26.60 0.00 -30.49
CA ALA A 26 -25.41 -0.61 -31.02
C ALA A 26 -24.98 -1.60 -29.94
N ALA A 27 -25.24 -2.88 -30.20
CA ALA A 27 -24.82 -3.96 -29.33
C ALA A 27 -23.36 -3.70 -28.90
N PRO A 28 -23.03 -3.85 -27.60
CA PRO A 28 -21.67 -3.60 -27.14
C PRO A 28 -20.73 -4.40 -28.01
N GLN A 29 -19.86 -3.70 -28.75
CA GLN A 29 -18.85 -4.37 -29.55
C GLN A 29 -18.04 -5.23 -28.58
N SER A 30 -18.10 -6.55 -28.79
CA SER A 30 -17.26 -7.51 -28.09
C SER A 30 -15.81 -7.14 -28.42
N LEU A 31 -15.18 -6.37 -27.53
CA LEU A 31 -13.76 -6.11 -27.62
C LEU A 31 -13.05 -7.44 -27.38
N SER A 32 -12.23 -7.86 -28.33
CA SER A 32 -11.29 -8.95 -28.11
C SER A 32 -10.44 -8.61 -26.88
N PRO A 33 -10.12 -9.58 -26.01
CA PRO A 33 -9.19 -9.34 -24.92
C PRO A 33 -7.93 -8.68 -25.48
N PRO A 34 -7.41 -7.61 -24.84
CA PRO A 34 -6.19 -6.98 -25.31
C PRO A 34 -5.07 -8.02 -25.37
N ASP A 35 -4.24 -7.93 -26.40
CA ASP A 35 -3.06 -8.78 -26.55
C ASP A 35 -2.05 -8.44 -25.44
N ILE A 36 -2.14 -9.18 -24.33
CA ILE A 36 -1.33 -8.98 -23.12
C ILE A 36 0.16 -9.27 -23.42
N SER A 37 0.48 -9.98 -24.50
CA SER A 37 1.87 -10.21 -24.91
C SER A 37 2.62 -8.93 -25.29
N LYS A 38 1.90 -7.82 -25.52
CA LYS A 38 2.46 -6.49 -25.81
C LYS A 38 2.37 -5.51 -24.65
N SER A 39 1.92 -5.95 -23.47
CA SER A 39 1.88 -5.09 -22.30
C SER A 39 3.27 -4.91 -21.72
N PHE A 40 3.67 -3.67 -21.45
CA PHE A 40 4.84 -3.37 -20.64
C PHE A 40 4.54 -3.77 -19.19
N GLU A 41 5.31 -4.70 -18.62
CA GLU A 41 5.23 -5.08 -17.22
C GLU A 41 6.24 -4.23 -16.42
N PRO A 42 5.83 -3.12 -15.78
CA PRO A 42 6.74 -2.35 -14.93
C PRO A 42 7.10 -3.14 -13.67
N TRP A 43 8.36 -3.09 -13.27
CA TRP A 43 8.82 -3.62 -11.98
C TRP A 43 9.60 -2.57 -11.19
N LEU A 44 9.72 -2.81 -9.89
CA LEU A 44 10.60 -2.06 -9.00
C LEU A 44 11.73 -2.97 -8.54
N ASP A 45 12.98 -2.50 -8.66
CA ASP A 45 14.14 -3.17 -8.09
C ASP A 45 14.45 -2.55 -6.71
N ILE A 46 14.28 -3.36 -5.67
CA ILE A 46 14.36 -2.92 -4.27
C ILE A 46 15.68 -3.41 -3.66
N LYS A 47 16.59 -2.48 -3.41
CA LYS A 47 17.90 -2.79 -2.80
C LYS A 47 17.78 -2.88 -1.28
N LEU A 48 17.62 -4.09 -0.75
CA LEU A 48 17.46 -4.33 0.69
C LEU A 48 18.65 -3.84 1.52
N ASP A 49 19.89 -3.96 1.03
CA ASP A 49 21.08 -3.46 1.72
C ASP A 49 21.07 -1.94 1.96
N ALA A 50 20.36 -1.18 1.12
CA ALA A 50 20.19 0.25 1.32
C ALA A 50 19.37 0.55 2.59
N PHE A 51 18.42 -0.32 2.96
CA PHE A 51 17.69 -0.19 4.22
C PHE A 51 18.61 -0.38 5.43
N THR A 52 19.51 -1.38 5.39
CA THR A 52 20.50 -1.59 6.46
C THR A 52 21.37 -0.36 6.64
N TRP A 53 21.95 0.13 5.54
CA TRP A 53 22.79 1.33 5.57
C TRP A 53 22.02 2.54 6.12
N ASN A 54 20.79 2.77 5.66
CA ASN A 54 19.95 3.86 6.14
C ASN A 54 19.70 3.78 7.65
N VAL A 55 19.39 2.58 8.17
CA VAL A 55 19.16 2.36 9.60
C VAL A 55 20.42 2.65 10.41
N GLU A 56 21.59 2.18 9.98
CA GLU A 56 22.87 2.46 10.63
C GLU A 56 23.15 3.96 10.69
N GLN A 57 22.92 4.65 9.57
CA GLN A 57 23.08 6.09 9.45
C GLN A 57 22.13 6.87 10.37
N LEU A 58 20.87 6.45 10.48
CA LEU A 58 19.88 7.06 11.36
C LEU A 58 20.19 6.81 12.84
N SER A 59 20.53 5.56 13.20
CA SER A 59 20.88 5.21 14.57
C SER A 59 22.11 5.98 15.04
N ALA A 60 23.17 6.07 14.22
CA ALA A 60 24.37 6.85 14.55
C ALA A 60 24.05 8.34 14.79
N ARG A 61 23.23 8.95 13.93
CA ARG A 61 22.79 10.35 14.07
C ARG A 61 21.90 10.57 15.30
N ALA A 62 21.17 9.53 15.71
CA ALA A 62 20.33 9.54 16.90
C ALA A 62 21.09 9.15 18.19
N GLY A 63 22.43 9.09 18.17
CA GLY A 63 23.23 8.72 19.34
C GLY A 63 23.15 7.23 19.67
N ASN A 64 23.17 6.37 18.65
CA ASN A 64 23.03 4.91 18.72
C ASN A 64 21.72 4.44 19.37
N ARG A 65 20.67 5.26 19.30
CA ARG A 65 19.34 4.86 19.76
C ARG A 65 18.73 3.84 18.79
N PRO A 66 17.90 2.91 19.29
CA PRO A 66 17.15 2.00 18.43
C PRO A 66 16.21 2.74 17.48
N VAL A 67 15.99 2.15 16.31
CA VAL A 67 15.10 2.63 15.27
C VAL A 67 13.80 1.82 15.29
N MET A 68 12.67 2.51 15.31
CA MET A 68 11.37 1.96 14.96
C MET A 68 11.15 2.16 13.47
N ALA A 69 11.12 1.08 12.69
CA ALA A 69 10.93 1.16 11.25
C ALA A 69 9.45 1.30 10.92
N VAL A 70 9.04 2.46 10.40
CA VAL A 70 7.66 2.69 9.96
C VAL A 70 7.49 2.09 8.56
N LEU A 71 6.64 1.07 8.43
CA LEU A 71 6.43 0.28 7.21
C LEU A 71 4.99 0.40 6.65
N LYS A 72 4.31 1.52 6.92
CA LYS A 72 2.96 1.79 6.38
C LYS A 72 2.91 1.78 4.85
N ASP A 73 1.71 1.61 4.32
CA ASP A 73 1.41 1.61 2.87
C ASP A 73 2.33 0.65 2.10
N ASN A 74 2.36 -0.61 2.55
CA ASN A 74 3.20 -1.66 1.96
C ASN A 74 4.70 -1.32 1.97
N ALA A 75 5.22 -0.86 3.12
CA ALA A 75 6.56 -0.30 3.26
C ALA A 75 6.84 0.82 2.22
N TYR A 76 5.93 1.79 2.12
CA TYR A 76 5.98 2.87 1.12
C TYR A 76 6.06 2.33 -0.33
N GLY A 77 5.41 1.21 -0.61
CA GLY A 77 5.42 0.54 -1.92
C GLY A 77 6.65 -0.36 -2.20
N HIS A 78 7.56 -0.53 -1.24
CA HIS A 78 8.76 -1.37 -1.42
C HIS A 78 8.51 -2.85 -1.16
N GLY A 79 7.36 -3.22 -0.59
CA GLY A 79 7.00 -4.61 -0.27
C GLY A 79 7.16 -4.91 1.23
N LEU A 80 6.03 -5.02 1.91
CA LEU A 80 5.92 -5.08 3.36
C LEU A 80 6.72 -6.23 3.98
N VAL A 81 6.37 -7.47 3.65
CA VAL A 81 6.93 -8.68 4.28
C VAL A 81 8.42 -8.84 3.99
N GLY A 82 8.85 -8.54 2.76
CA GLY A 82 10.26 -8.61 2.36
C GLY A 82 11.12 -7.61 3.13
N VAL A 83 10.67 -6.34 3.19
CA VAL A 83 11.38 -5.28 3.92
C VAL A 83 11.36 -5.56 5.44
N ALA A 84 10.22 -5.97 6.00
CA ALA A 84 10.11 -6.32 7.41
C ALA A 84 11.06 -7.46 7.79
N SER A 85 11.08 -8.54 7.02
CA SER A 85 11.95 -9.70 7.27
C SER A 85 13.44 -9.34 7.19
N HIS A 86 13.83 -8.48 6.23
CA HIS A 86 15.21 -7.98 6.13
C HIS A 86 15.58 -7.10 7.33
N LEU A 87 14.72 -6.14 7.70
CA LEU A 87 14.97 -5.26 8.84
C LEU A 87 14.92 -5.98 10.19
N ASP A 88 14.26 -7.14 10.26
CA ASP A 88 14.27 -8.00 11.44
C ASP A 88 15.69 -8.50 11.77
N THR A 89 16.56 -8.66 10.77
CA THR A 89 17.96 -9.08 10.99
C THR A 89 18.88 -7.93 11.39
N VAL A 90 18.43 -6.66 11.29
CA VAL A 90 19.25 -5.48 11.57
C VAL A 90 19.19 -5.13 13.06
N PRO A 91 20.31 -5.19 13.83
CA PRO A 91 20.29 -5.04 15.29
C PRO A 91 19.75 -3.70 15.81
N GLN A 92 19.94 -2.63 15.04
CA GLN A 92 19.52 -1.28 15.41
C GLN A 92 18.00 -1.09 15.26
N VAL A 93 17.31 -1.94 14.49
CA VAL A 93 15.84 -1.92 14.44
C VAL A 93 15.31 -2.71 15.62
N ASN A 94 14.46 -2.11 16.45
CA ASN A 94 13.87 -2.80 17.61
C ASN A 94 12.37 -3.10 17.45
N SER A 95 11.71 -2.46 16.48
CA SER A 95 10.27 -2.55 16.30
C SER A 95 9.89 -2.07 14.90
N PHE A 96 8.72 -2.51 14.47
CA PHE A 96 8.03 -2.03 13.28
C PHE A 96 6.84 -1.18 13.68
N ALA A 97 6.43 -0.27 12.81
CA ALA A 97 5.18 0.45 12.96
C ALA A 97 4.42 0.53 11.64
N VAL A 98 3.11 0.33 11.68
CA VAL A 98 2.22 0.39 10.51
C VAL A 98 0.97 1.20 10.84
N VAL A 99 0.14 1.49 9.83
CA VAL A 99 -1.10 2.26 10.03
C VAL A 99 -2.34 1.38 9.89
N LYS A 100 -2.30 0.32 9.07
CA LYS A 100 -3.45 -0.57 8.88
C LYS A 100 -3.25 -1.87 9.65
N ILE A 101 -4.31 -2.36 10.30
CA ILE A 101 -4.27 -3.62 11.06
C ILE A 101 -3.84 -4.81 10.18
N GLN A 102 -4.30 -4.86 8.92
CA GLN A 102 -3.90 -5.93 8.01
C GLN A 102 -2.38 -5.97 7.79
N GLU A 103 -1.71 -4.82 7.70
CA GLU A 103 -0.25 -4.77 7.56
C GLU A 103 0.45 -5.31 8.82
N ALA A 104 -0.12 -5.05 10.00
CA ALA A 104 0.42 -5.58 11.25
C ALA A 104 0.29 -7.10 11.31
N ILE A 105 -0.88 -7.62 10.95
CA ILE A 105 -1.16 -9.06 10.85
C ILE A 105 -0.23 -9.72 9.81
N ASP A 106 -0.05 -9.11 8.64
CA ASP A 106 0.82 -9.64 7.59
C ASP A 106 2.28 -9.74 8.06
N ILE A 107 2.77 -8.77 8.83
CA ILE A 107 4.09 -8.85 9.46
C ILE A 107 4.12 -9.99 10.49
N LYS A 108 3.10 -10.10 11.37
CA LYS A 108 3.07 -11.14 12.42
C LYS A 108 2.94 -12.56 11.87
N ASN A 109 2.34 -12.73 10.69
CA ASN A 109 2.27 -14.00 9.97
C ASN A 109 3.53 -14.32 9.16
N SER A 110 4.48 -13.39 9.07
CA SER A 110 5.75 -13.59 8.38
C SER A 110 6.84 -14.17 9.29
N SER A 111 8.07 -14.28 8.79
CA SER A 111 9.21 -14.67 9.59
C SER A 111 9.68 -13.59 10.58
N ALA A 112 9.30 -12.32 10.37
CA ALA A 112 9.72 -11.21 11.22
C ALA A 112 9.14 -11.33 12.64
N ARG A 113 9.98 -11.10 13.66
CA ARG A 113 9.60 -11.35 15.06
C ARG A 113 9.60 -10.12 15.96
N LYS A 114 10.19 -9.00 15.53
CA LYS A 114 10.20 -7.78 16.34
C LYS A 114 8.77 -7.25 16.59
N PRO A 115 8.56 -6.54 17.71
CA PRO A 115 7.28 -5.92 18.02
C PRO A 115 6.73 -5.05 16.88
N VAL A 116 5.41 -5.08 16.70
CA VAL A 116 4.70 -4.30 15.68
C VAL A 116 3.76 -3.35 16.38
N VAL A 117 3.92 -2.05 16.13
CA VAL A 117 3.07 -0.98 16.67
C VAL A 117 2.04 -0.55 15.62
N LEU A 118 0.77 -0.53 15.98
CA LEU A 118 -0.31 0.01 15.16
C LEU A 118 -0.52 1.49 15.50
N LEU A 119 -0.16 2.37 14.56
CA LEU A 119 -0.29 3.83 14.72
C LEU A 119 -1.67 4.36 14.30
N GLY A 120 -2.46 3.54 13.59
CA GLY A 120 -3.79 3.90 13.11
C GLY A 120 -4.86 3.77 14.19
N PRO A 121 -6.05 4.37 13.97
CA PRO A 121 -7.21 4.08 14.81
C PRO A 121 -7.64 2.63 14.64
N THR A 122 -8.20 2.06 15.70
CA THR A 122 -8.69 0.68 15.76
C THR A 122 -10.15 0.71 16.22
N THR A 123 -11.01 -0.09 15.61
CA THR A 123 -12.38 -0.29 16.10
C THR A 123 -12.42 -1.30 17.26
N ASP A 124 -13.53 -1.37 17.99
CA ASP A 124 -13.69 -2.36 19.07
C ASP A 124 -13.59 -3.80 18.55
N GLU A 125 -14.09 -4.07 17.34
CA GLU A 125 -14.00 -5.38 16.68
C GLU A 125 -12.54 -5.72 16.31
N GLU A 126 -11.79 -4.74 15.83
CA GLU A 126 -10.38 -4.91 15.48
C GLU A 126 -9.47 -5.06 16.72
N LEU A 127 -9.89 -4.54 17.88
CA LEU A 127 -9.11 -4.60 19.11
C LEU A 127 -8.88 -6.05 19.58
N GLU A 128 -9.88 -6.92 19.41
CA GLU A 128 -9.73 -8.36 19.70
C GLU A 128 -8.62 -8.99 18.86
N TYR A 129 -8.54 -8.62 17.58
CA TYR A 129 -7.49 -9.08 16.67
C TYR A 129 -6.11 -8.54 17.06
N VAL A 130 -6.02 -7.25 17.42
CA VAL A 130 -4.77 -6.61 17.88
C VAL A 130 -4.19 -7.36 19.08
N VAL A 131 -5.02 -7.64 20.08
CA VAL A 131 -4.61 -8.38 21.29
C VAL A 131 -4.23 -9.82 20.95
N ALA A 132 -5.05 -10.52 20.17
CA ALA A 132 -4.81 -11.93 19.81
C ALA A 132 -3.49 -12.13 19.03
N HIS A 133 -3.07 -11.12 18.26
CA HIS A 133 -1.85 -11.17 17.47
C HIS A 133 -0.66 -10.48 18.13
N ASP A 134 -0.73 -10.04 19.40
CA ASP A 134 0.37 -9.35 20.09
C ASP A 134 0.87 -8.12 19.31
N ILE A 135 -0.08 -7.33 18.80
CA ILE A 135 0.16 -6.03 18.17
C ILE A 135 0.02 -4.95 19.25
N ILE A 136 0.94 -3.98 19.26
CA ILE A 136 1.04 -2.91 20.26
C ILE A 136 0.30 -1.66 19.80
#